data_AF-X1RQP9-F1
#
_entry.id   AF-X1RQP9-F1
#
_cell.length_a   1.000
_cell.length_b   1.000
_cell.length_c   1.000
_cell.angle_alpha   90.00
_cell.angle_beta   90.00
_cell.angle_gamma   90.00
#
_symmetry.space_group_name_H-M   'P 1'
#
loop_
_entity.id
_entity.type
_entity.pdbx_description
1 polymer ?
#
loop_
_entity_poly.entity_id
_entity_poly.type
_entity_poly.pdbx_seq_one_letter_code
_entity_poly.pdbx_strand_id
1 'polypeptide(L)'
;MKVEPIFSDNFLSHYLPDFRASSVTDIRGITLLIKSLVDELESGKIASMKEEEFKPRFSNAFFGDILGFNYGNSNKWQLREEKKSVVDETKSDAALGYFFMEKAKDDVRAVIEIKDAKTDLDEKQNRTNKQTPVEQAFGYASKMGGKCKWVIVSNIKEIRFYPSLDSSKCQVFFLKDLMN
;
A
#
# COMPACT_ATOMS: atom_id res chain seq x y z
N MET A 1 4.95 -17.99 -4.10
CA MET A 1 4.61 -18.77 -2.88
C MET A 1 3.09 -18.76 -2.75
N LYS A 2 2.42 -19.85 -2.35
CA LYS A 2 0.96 -19.81 -2.14
C LYS A 2 0.71 -19.13 -0.79
N VAL A 3 0.24 -17.88 -0.82
CA VAL A 3 0.04 -17.09 0.40
C VAL A 3 -1.35 -17.38 0.96
N GLU A 4 -1.46 -17.56 2.28
CA GLU A 4 -2.74 -17.81 2.93
C GLU A 4 -3.44 -16.48 3.27
N PRO A 5 -4.76 -16.35 3.01
CA PRO A 5 -5.54 -15.19 3.45
C PRO A 5 -5.44 -14.99 4.97
N ILE A 6 -5.30 -13.73 5.40
CA ILE A 6 -5.30 -13.38 6.83
C ILE A 6 -6.65 -13.67 7.46
N PHE A 7 -7.72 -13.48 6.68
CA PHE A 7 -9.09 -13.72 7.09
C PHE A 7 -9.66 -14.90 6.31
N SER A 8 -10.24 -15.87 7.02
CA SER A 8 -10.97 -16.96 6.37
C SER A 8 -12.36 -16.49 5.92
N ASP A 9 -12.93 -17.16 4.92
CA ASP A 9 -14.30 -16.87 4.47
C ASP A 9 -15.31 -16.99 5.62
N ASN A 10 -15.13 -17.97 6.50
CA ASN A 10 -15.94 -18.12 7.70
C ASN A 10 -15.75 -16.95 8.68
N PHE A 11 -14.55 -16.38 8.81
CA PHE A 11 -14.39 -15.18 9.63
C PHE A 11 -15.13 -14.01 8.98
N LEU A 12 -14.89 -13.74 7.70
CA LEU A 12 -15.49 -12.61 6.97
C LEU A 12 -17.01 -12.67 6.94
N SER A 13 -17.61 -13.86 6.83
CA SER A 13 -19.06 -14.04 6.84
C SER A 13 -19.75 -13.58 8.12
N HIS A 14 -19.03 -13.40 9.23
CA HIS A 14 -19.58 -12.82 10.46
C HIS A 14 -19.49 -11.29 10.51
N TYR A 15 -18.59 -10.68 9.72
CA TYR A 15 -18.33 -9.23 9.76
C TYR A 15 -18.88 -8.47 8.55
N LEU A 16 -19.08 -9.14 7.42
CA LEU A 16 -19.62 -8.57 6.19
C LEU A 16 -21.15 -8.65 5.97
N PRO A 17 -22.00 -9.37 6.75
CA PRO A 17 -23.44 -9.47 6.45
C PRO A 17 -24.15 -8.13 6.29
N ASP A 18 -23.79 -7.17 7.14
CA ASP A 18 -24.40 -5.85 7.20
C ASP A 18 -23.57 -4.79 6.45
N PHE A 19 -22.40 -5.16 5.92
CA PHE A 19 -21.61 -4.24 5.13
C PHE A 19 -22.35 -3.94 3.81
N ARG A 20 -22.43 -2.65 3.48
CA ARG A 20 -23.00 -2.17 2.24
C ARG A 20 -22.04 -1.14 1.67
N ALA A 21 -21.55 -1.34 0.45
CA ALA A 21 -20.69 -0.34 -0.20
C ALA A 21 -21.37 1.04 -0.26
N SER A 22 -22.71 1.08 -0.39
CA SER A 22 -23.49 2.31 -0.38
C SER A 22 -23.45 3.09 0.95
N SER A 23 -23.01 2.49 2.06
CA SER A 23 -22.83 3.21 3.33
C SER A 23 -21.49 3.92 3.41
N VAL A 24 -20.57 3.69 2.48
CA VAL A 24 -19.29 4.40 2.40
C VAL A 24 -19.54 5.81 1.87
N THR A 25 -19.09 6.82 2.60
CA THR A 25 -19.16 8.22 2.18
C THR A 25 -18.44 8.40 0.85
N ASP A 26 -19.09 9.11 -0.08
CA ASP A 26 -18.59 9.35 -1.44
C ASP A 26 -18.17 8.09 -2.21
N ILE A 27 -18.91 6.98 -2.02
CA ILE A 27 -18.63 5.74 -2.76
C ILE A 27 -18.61 5.95 -4.28
N ARG A 28 -19.41 6.88 -4.83
CA ARG A 28 -19.40 7.19 -6.26
C ARG A 28 -18.07 7.83 -6.69
N GLY A 29 -17.56 8.80 -5.93
CA GLY A 29 -16.25 9.41 -6.18
C GLY A 29 -15.14 8.35 -6.10
N ILE A 30 -15.18 7.52 -5.06
CA ILE A 30 -14.24 6.40 -4.88
C ILE A 30 -14.29 5.43 -6.08
N THR A 31 -15.47 5.03 -6.54
CA THR A 31 -15.62 4.16 -7.72
C THR A 31 -15.04 4.80 -8.98
N LEU A 32 -15.21 6.12 -9.18
CA LEU A 32 -14.62 6.83 -10.32
C LEU A 32 -13.08 6.89 -10.23
N LEU A 33 -12.52 7.05 -9.03
CA LEU A 33 -11.07 7.01 -8.82
C LEU A 33 -10.49 5.61 -9.11
N ILE A 34 -11.13 4.56 -8.60
CA ILE A 34 -10.74 3.17 -8.89
C ILE A 34 -10.80 2.91 -10.39
N LYS A 35 -11.90 3.30 -11.05
CA LYS A 35 -12.05 3.16 -12.50
C LYS A 35 -10.94 3.88 -13.27
N SER A 36 -10.63 5.12 -12.90
CA SER A 36 -9.55 5.90 -13.53
C SER A 36 -8.20 5.18 -13.40
N LEU A 37 -7.88 4.64 -12.21
CA LEU A 37 -6.65 3.87 -12.02
C LEU A 37 -6.61 2.59 -12.86
N VAL A 38 -7.74 1.89 -13.01
CA VAL A 38 -7.86 0.71 -13.88
C VAL A 38 -7.66 1.09 -15.35
N ASP A 39 -8.32 2.14 -15.84
CA ASP A 39 -8.20 2.61 -17.22
C ASP A 39 -6.74 3.03 -17.54
N GLU A 40 -6.06 3.69 -16.60
CA GLU A 40 -4.64 4.06 -16.75
C GLU A 40 -3.70 2.85 -16.76
N LEU A 41 -4.02 1.82 -15.98
CA LEU A 41 -3.28 0.55 -15.97
C LEU A 41 -3.44 -0.18 -17.30
N GLU A 42 -4.67 -0.26 -17.83
CA GLU A 42 -5.00 -0.99 -19.05
C GLU A 42 -4.49 -0.29 -20.31
N SER A 43 -4.54 1.05 -20.35
CA SER A 43 -3.98 1.84 -21.44
C SER A 43 -2.45 1.79 -21.52
N GLY A 44 -1.78 1.24 -20.50
CA GLY A 44 -0.31 1.21 -20.40
C GLY A 44 0.32 2.55 -20.02
N LYS A 45 -0.49 3.58 -19.74
CA LYS A 45 -0.02 4.90 -19.29
C LYS A 45 0.86 4.77 -18.06
N ILE A 46 0.42 4.00 -17.06
CA ILE A 46 1.19 3.74 -15.83
C ILE A 46 2.57 3.14 -16.13
N ALA A 47 2.64 2.18 -17.06
CA ALA A 47 3.89 1.52 -17.44
C ALA A 47 4.86 2.44 -18.23
N SER A 48 4.37 3.57 -18.75
CA SER A 48 5.18 4.57 -19.47
C SER A 48 5.72 5.68 -18.56
N MET A 49 5.16 5.83 -17.35
CA MET A 49 5.58 6.85 -16.38
C MET A 49 6.83 6.40 -15.62
N LYS A 50 7.62 7.37 -15.14
CA LYS A 50 8.74 7.08 -14.23
C LYS A 50 8.22 6.63 -12.87
N GLU A 51 8.89 5.65 -12.27
CA GLU A 51 8.53 5.12 -10.95
C GLU A 51 8.47 6.22 -9.88
N GLU A 52 9.41 7.16 -9.89
CA GLU A 52 9.47 8.31 -8.96
C GLU A 52 8.29 9.29 -9.12
N GLU A 53 7.71 9.37 -10.31
CA GLU A 53 6.55 10.23 -10.59
C GLU A 53 5.25 9.54 -10.19
N PHE A 54 5.15 8.25 -10.51
CA PHE A 54 3.90 7.51 -10.33
C PHE A 54 3.68 7.04 -8.89
N LYS A 55 4.73 6.68 -8.16
CA LYS A 55 4.61 6.17 -6.77
C LYS A 55 3.89 7.14 -5.82
N PRO A 56 4.30 8.43 -5.71
CA PRO A 56 3.57 9.41 -4.93
C PRO A 56 2.10 9.53 -5.34
N ARG A 57 1.85 9.58 -6.66
CA ARG A 57 0.51 9.70 -7.23
C ARG A 57 -0.38 8.52 -6.85
N PHE A 58 0.10 7.29 -7.02
CA PHE A 58 -0.64 6.10 -6.63
C PHE A 58 -0.85 6.04 -5.12
N SER A 59 0.17 6.40 -4.34
CA SER A 59 0.08 6.42 -2.88
C SER A 59 -1.06 7.33 -2.40
N ASN A 60 -1.12 8.57 -2.90
CA ASN A 60 -2.17 9.51 -2.53
C ASN A 60 -3.53 9.09 -3.08
N ALA A 61 -3.61 8.65 -4.34
CA ALA A 61 -4.89 8.23 -4.91
C ALA A 61 -5.48 7.01 -4.19
N PHE A 62 -4.67 5.98 -3.95
CA PHE A 62 -5.15 4.73 -3.37
C PHE A 62 -5.29 4.82 -1.85
N PHE A 63 -4.24 5.18 -1.12
CA PHE A 63 -4.31 5.22 0.34
C PHE A 63 -4.98 6.50 0.84
N GLY A 64 -4.76 7.63 0.17
CA GLY A 64 -5.37 8.90 0.54
C GLY A 64 -6.84 8.99 0.14
N ASP A 65 -7.11 9.00 -1.17
CA ASP A 65 -8.44 9.33 -1.69
C ASP A 65 -9.41 8.14 -1.63
N ILE A 66 -8.95 6.93 -1.95
CA ILE A 66 -9.79 5.72 -1.95
C ILE A 66 -9.97 5.15 -0.54
N LEU A 67 -8.90 4.99 0.24
CA LEU A 67 -8.96 4.45 1.60
C LEU A 67 -9.17 5.52 2.69
N GLY A 68 -9.07 6.80 2.36
CA GLY A 68 -9.40 7.91 3.25
C GLY A 68 -8.30 8.30 4.24
N PHE A 69 -7.05 7.84 4.07
CA PHE A 69 -5.96 8.25 4.96
C PHE A 69 -5.53 9.69 4.67
N ASN A 70 -5.80 10.60 5.61
CA ASN A 70 -5.47 12.02 5.41
C ASN A 70 -3.97 12.24 5.15
N TYR A 71 -3.63 13.04 4.14
CA TYR A 71 -2.24 13.47 3.85
C TYR A 71 -2.10 15.01 3.71
N GLY A 72 -3.20 15.76 3.74
CA GLY A 72 -3.21 17.21 3.44
C GLY A 72 -3.24 18.14 4.67
N ASN A 73 -3.45 17.63 5.88
CA ASN A 73 -3.54 18.45 7.08
C ASN A 73 -2.15 18.85 7.62
N SER A 74 -1.98 20.14 7.93
CA SER A 74 -0.69 20.73 8.33
C SER A 74 -0.11 20.20 9.65
N ASN A 75 -0.96 19.86 10.63
CA ASN A 75 -0.50 19.53 11.99
C ASN A 75 -0.56 18.04 12.34
N LYS A 76 -1.44 17.28 11.68
CA LYS A 76 -1.62 15.85 11.89
C LYS A 76 -2.15 15.21 10.63
N TRP A 77 -1.43 14.21 10.14
CA TRP A 77 -1.81 13.44 8.96
C TRP A 77 -1.53 11.95 9.20
N GLN A 78 -2.04 11.11 8.33
CA GLN A 78 -2.03 9.65 8.46
C GLN A 78 -1.27 8.94 7.34
N LEU A 79 -1.11 9.58 6.19
CA LEU A 79 -0.32 9.06 5.07
C LEU A 79 0.88 9.96 4.82
N ARG A 80 2.09 9.38 4.87
CA ARG A 80 3.34 10.08 4.59
C ARG A 80 4.10 9.40 3.46
N GLU A 81 4.43 10.17 2.43
CA GLU A 81 5.42 9.77 1.43
C GLU A 81 6.84 9.90 2.02
N GLU A 82 7.66 8.86 1.84
CA GLU A 82 9.05 8.90 2.28
C GLU A 82 9.97 9.20 1.10
N LYS A 83 10.56 10.41 1.08
CA LYS A 83 11.59 10.74 0.09
C LYS A 83 12.85 9.94 0.41
N LYS A 84 13.11 8.91 -0.38
CA LYS A 84 14.42 8.23 -0.47
C LYS A 84 15.45 9.29 -0.88
N SER A 85 16.45 9.56 -0.03
CA SER A 85 17.62 10.33 -0.46
C SER A 85 18.56 9.37 -1.19
N VAL A 86 19.38 9.89 -2.11
CA VAL A 86 20.36 9.10 -2.90
C VAL A 86 21.31 8.27 -2.03
N VAL A 87 21.40 8.57 -0.74
CA VAL A 87 22.30 7.93 0.23
C VAL A 87 21.58 6.93 1.15
N ASP A 88 20.24 7.00 1.26
CA ASP A 88 19.48 6.25 2.25
C ASP A 88 18.36 5.41 1.60
N GLU A 89 18.75 4.33 0.93
CA GLU A 89 17.85 3.31 0.35
C GLU A 89 17.06 2.51 1.41
N THR A 90 17.16 2.91 2.68
CA THR A 90 16.64 2.14 3.83
C THR A 90 15.20 2.48 4.23
N LYS A 91 14.52 3.30 3.43
CA LYS A 91 13.14 3.76 3.67
C LYS A 91 12.15 3.09 2.71
N SER A 92 10.90 2.94 3.16
CA SER A 92 9.80 2.52 2.31
C SER A 92 9.40 3.64 1.34
N ASP A 93 8.47 3.41 0.41
CA ASP A 93 7.98 4.47 -0.47
C ASP A 93 6.97 5.38 0.25
N ALA A 94 6.12 4.79 1.09
CA ALA A 94 5.20 5.52 1.95
C ALA A 94 4.98 4.78 3.29
N ALA A 95 4.30 5.45 4.21
CA ALA A 95 3.93 4.91 5.51
C ALA A 95 2.54 5.40 5.94
N LEU A 96 1.81 4.54 6.65
CA LEU A 96 0.57 4.90 7.34
C LEU A 96 0.80 4.94 8.84
N GLY A 97 0.19 5.90 9.51
CA GLY A 97 0.38 6.07 10.94
C GLY A 97 -0.28 7.30 11.51
N TYR A 98 0.29 7.80 12.60
CA TYR A 98 -0.04 9.11 13.15
C TYR A 98 1.20 9.97 13.09
N PHE A 99 1.17 10.96 12.20
CA PHE A 99 2.30 11.84 11.95
C PHE A 99 1.99 13.25 12.44
N PHE A 100 3.03 13.94 12.88
CA PHE A 100 2.93 15.28 13.46
C PHE A 100 4.04 16.17 12.91
N MET A 101 3.88 17.50 13.00
CA MET A 101 4.99 18.42 12.68
C MET A 101 6.25 18.12 13.51
N GLU A 102 6.05 17.72 14.78
CA GLU A 102 7.11 17.26 15.65
C GLU A 102 7.38 15.76 15.41
N LYS A 103 8.38 15.47 14.58
CA LYS A 103 8.71 14.10 14.13
C LYS A 103 8.95 13.08 15.26
N ALA A 104 9.38 13.53 16.44
CA ALA A 104 9.59 12.65 17.59
C ALA A 104 8.28 11.98 18.08
N LYS A 105 7.11 12.53 17.70
CA LYS A 105 5.79 12.00 18.02
C LYS A 105 5.25 11.06 16.94
N ASP A 106 5.96 10.89 15.83
CA ASP A 106 5.52 10.03 14.74
C ASP A 106 5.34 8.58 15.20
N ASP A 107 4.27 7.96 14.73
CA ASP A 107 3.91 6.61 15.08
C ASP A 107 3.50 5.83 13.83
N VAL A 108 4.49 5.15 13.24
CA VAL A 108 4.30 4.34 12.02
C VAL A 108 3.58 3.04 12.37
N ARG A 109 2.44 2.80 11.71
CA ARG A 109 1.59 1.62 11.89
C ARG A 109 1.63 0.66 10.71
N ALA A 110 1.91 1.17 9.51
CA ALA A 110 2.15 0.38 8.31
C ALA A 110 3.27 1.00 7.47
N VAL A 111 4.05 0.16 6.79
CA VAL A 111 4.97 0.57 5.72
C VAL A 111 4.42 0.12 4.37
N ILE A 112 4.65 0.92 3.34
CA ILE A 112 4.18 0.66 1.98
C ILE A 112 5.38 0.67 1.03
N GLU A 113 5.60 -0.45 0.33
CA GLU A 113 6.54 -0.55 -0.78
C GLU A 113 5.74 -0.71 -2.08
N ILE A 114 5.97 0.18 -3.04
CA ILE A 114 5.32 0.19 -4.34
C ILE A 114 6.37 -0.19 -5.38
N LYS A 115 5.96 -0.87 -6.44
CA LYS A 115 6.79 -1.19 -7.61
C LYS A 115 6.06 -0.84 -8.88
N ASP A 116 6.79 -0.82 -9.99
CA ASP A 116 6.18 -0.70 -11.31
C ASP A 116 5.24 -1.87 -11.60
N ALA A 117 4.33 -1.67 -12.54
CA ALA A 117 3.29 -2.65 -12.85
C ALA A 117 3.82 -3.98 -13.40
N LYS A 118 5.06 -4.03 -13.92
CA LYS A 118 5.65 -5.25 -14.50
C LYS A 118 6.45 -6.06 -13.48
N THR A 119 6.78 -5.47 -12.33
CA THR A 119 7.54 -6.16 -11.27
C THR A 119 6.71 -7.25 -10.60
N ASP A 120 7.31 -8.44 -10.52
CA ASP A 120 6.84 -9.53 -9.68
C ASP A 120 7.23 -9.27 -8.21
N LEU A 121 6.25 -9.36 -7.31
CA LEU A 121 6.43 -9.07 -5.88
C LEU A 121 7.21 -10.14 -5.12
N ASP A 122 7.32 -11.35 -5.66
CA ASP A 122 7.99 -12.53 -5.08
C ASP A 122 9.30 -12.88 -5.79
N GLU A 123 9.64 -12.24 -6.91
CA GLU A 123 10.92 -12.44 -7.58
C GLU A 123 12.02 -11.54 -7.02
N LYS A 124 13.24 -12.10 -6.98
CA LYS A 124 14.42 -11.36 -6.55
C LYS A 124 14.80 -10.31 -7.59
N GLN A 125 15.02 -9.10 -7.14
CA GLN A 125 15.43 -8.01 -8.03
C GLN A 125 16.91 -8.16 -8.42
N ASN A 126 17.22 -7.84 -9.69
CA ASN A 126 18.59 -7.80 -10.22
C ASN A 126 19.33 -6.53 -9.79
N ARG A 127 19.63 -6.44 -8.49
CA ARG A 127 20.38 -5.34 -7.87
C ARG A 127 21.35 -5.88 -6.82
N THR A 128 22.21 -5.01 -6.28
CA THR A 128 23.24 -5.38 -5.28
C THR A 128 22.65 -6.17 -4.11
N ASN A 129 21.46 -5.80 -3.65
CA ASN A 129 20.70 -6.54 -2.66
C ASN A 129 19.55 -7.33 -3.33
N LYS A 130 19.77 -8.64 -3.55
CA LYS A 130 18.87 -9.57 -4.26
C LYS A 130 17.63 -9.97 -3.44
N GLN A 131 16.94 -8.98 -2.90
CA GLN A 131 15.70 -9.15 -2.15
C GLN A 131 14.49 -9.04 -3.08
N THR A 132 13.41 -9.74 -2.75
CA THR A 132 12.10 -9.51 -3.36
C THR A 132 11.51 -8.18 -2.87
N PRO A 133 10.55 -7.56 -3.59
CA PRO A 133 9.76 -6.44 -3.07
C PRO A 133 9.14 -6.71 -1.69
N VAL A 134 8.64 -7.93 -1.45
CA VAL A 134 8.09 -8.31 -0.14
C VAL A 134 9.17 -8.31 0.93
N GLU A 135 10.32 -8.96 0.69
CA GLU A 135 11.44 -8.99 1.65
C GLU A 135 11.94 -7.59 2.00
N GLN A 136 11.97 -6.69 1.03
CA GLN A 136 12.31 -5.27 1.23
C GLN A 136 11.36 -4.58 2.21
N ALA A 137 10.06 -4.73 1.96
CA ALA A 137 9.03 -4.09 2.77
C ALA A 137 9.07 -4.57 4.23
N PHE A 138 9.28 -5.87 4.46
CA PHE A 138 9.47 -6.43 5.80
C PHE A 138 10.74 -5.89 6.49
N GLY A 139 11.83 -5.73 5.73
CA GLY A 139 13.05 -5.11 6.23
C GLY A 139 12.89 -3.65 6.67
N TYR A 140 11.89 -2.93 6.14
CA TYR A 140 11.52 -1.59 6.60
C TYR A 140 10.70 -1.64 7.89
N ALA A 141 9.68 -2.51 7.96
CA ALA A 141 8.84 -2.63 9.14
C ALA A 141 9.63 -2.98 10.42
N SER A 142 10.66 -3.83 10.30
CA SER A 142 11.53 -4.19 11.44
C SER A 142 12.31 -3.00 12.01
N LYS A 143 12.47 -1.92 11.26
CA LYS A 143 13.17 -0.68 11.68
C LYS A 143 12.24 0.34 12.36
N MET A 144 10.92 0.19 12.22
CA MET A 144 9.92 1.18 12.68
C MET A 144 9.55 1.05 14.16
N GLY A 145 10.29 0.24 14.93
CA GLY A 145 9.92 -0.12 16.30
C GLY A 145 8.65 -1.00 16.34
N GLY A 146 8.42 -1.71 17.45
CA GLY A 146 7.37 -2.74 17.54
C GLY A 146 5.91 -2.30 17.34
N LYS A 147 5.67 -1.03 16.97
CA LYS A 147 4.35 -0.44 16.69
C LYS A 147 3.87 -0.62 15.24
N CYS A 148 4.79 -0.87 14.29
CA CYS A 148 4.43 -1.19 12.91
C CYS A 148 3.83 -2.60 12.87
N LYS A 149 2.52 -2.70 12.61
CA LYS A 149 1.77 -3.97 12.61
C LYS A 149 1.45 -4.49 11.21
N TRP A 150 1.66 -3.66 10.20
CA TRP A 150 1.29 -3.96 8.83
C TRP A 150 2.45 -3.70 7.86
N VAL A 151 2.57 -4.57 6.86
CA VAL A 151 3.43 -4.39 5.70
C VAL A 151 2.51 -4.42 4.48
N ILE A 152 2.63 -3.42 3.61
CA ILE A 152 1.82 -3.30 2.40
C ILE A 152 2.78 -3.30 1.21
N VAL A 153 2.50 -4.14 0.22
CA VAL A 153 3.32 -4.26 -0.98
C VAL A 153 2.42 -4.23 -2.20
N SER A 154 2.79 -3.45 -3.21
CA SER A 154 1.99 -3.36 -4.43
C SER A 154 2.82 -3.16 -5.68
N ASN A 155 2.44 -3.84 -6.76
CA ASN A 155 2.85 -3.50 -8.13
C ASN A 155 1.69 -2.83 -8.88
N ILE A 156 0.80 -2.13 -8.16
CA ILE A 156 -0.38 -1.40 -8.67
C ILE A 156 -1.52 -2.33 -9.11
N LYS A 157 -1.22 -3.46 -9.77
CA LYS A 157 -2.21 -4.47 -10.16
C LYS A 157 -2.72 -5.24 -8.96
N GLU A 158 -1.79 -5.72 -8.13
CA GLU A 158 -2.06 -6.39 -6.87
C GLU A 158 -1.60 -5.49 -5.72
N ILE A 159 -2.43 -5.44 -4.68
CA ILE A 159 -2.16 -4.79 -3.40
C ILE A 159 -2.24 -5.88 -2.34
N ARG A 160 -1.12 -6.13 -1.65
CA ARG A 160 -0.99 -7.18 -0.65
C ARG A 160 -0.79 -6.56 0.72
N PHE A 161 -1.65 -6.91 1.67
CA PHE A 161 -1.55 -6.53 3.08
C PHE A 161 -1.05 -7.71 3.88
N TYR A 162 -0.01 -7.51 4.68
CA TYR A 162 0.60 -8.54 5.54
C TYR A 162 0.61 -8.08 7.00
N PRO A 163 0.43 -8.99 7.97
CA PRO A 163 0.86 -8.75 9.34
C PRO A 163 2.39 -8.62 9.39
N SER A 164 2.92 -7.62 10.08
CA SER A 164 4.37 -7.34 10.08
C SER A 164 5.24 -8.44 10.70
N LEU A 165 4.64 -9.36 11.44
CA LEU A 165 5.32 -10.48 12.10
C LEU A 165 5.15 -11.82 11.36
N ASP A 166 4.36 -11.87 10.31
CA ASP A 166 4.05 -13.10 9.58
C ASP A 166 3.95 -12.85 8.08
N SER A 167 5.04 -13.11 7.35
CA SER A 167 5.08 -12.98 5.89
C SER A 167 4.42 -14.14 5.15
N SER A 168 4.01 -15.20 5.85
CA SER A 168 3.34 -16.35 5.24
C SER A 168 1.85 -16.13 4.97
N LYS A 169 1.27 -15.10 5.61
CA LYS A 169 -0.14 -14.74 5.48
C LYS A 169 -0.29 -13.35 4.87
N CYS A 170 -1.19 -13.23 3.91
CA CYS A 170 -1.51 -11.93 3.34
C CYS A 170 -2.92 -11.88 2.79
N GLN A 171 -3.53 -10.69 2.86
CA GLN A 171 -4.74 -10.41 2.12
C GLN A 171 -4.36 -9.74 0.81
N VAL A 172 -4.72 -10.38 -0.31
CA VAL A 172 -4.46 -9.86 -1.66
C VAL A 172 -5.74 -9.22 -2.19
N PHE A 173 -5.59 -8.06 -2.82
CA PHE A 173 -6.61 -7.39 -3.59
C PHE A 173 -6.06 -7.08 -4.98
N PHE A 174 -6.84 -7.35 -6.02
CA PHE A 174 -6.51 -6.89 -7.37
C PHE A 174 -7.29 -5.63 -7.67
N LEU A 175 -6.62 -4.60 -8.19
CA LEU A 175 -7.22 -3.30 -8.48
C LEU A 175 -8.45 -3.42 -9.40
N LYS A 176 -8.41 -4.35 -10.36
CA LYS A 176 -9.53 -4.61 -11.28
C LYS A 176 -10.76 -5.19 -10.58
N ASP A 177 -10.56 -5.98 -9.53
CA ASP A 177 -11.65 -6.62 -8.80
C ASP A 177 -12.41 -5.62 -7.93
N LEU A 178 -11.78 -4.48 -7.58
CA LEU A 178 -12.38 -3.41 -6.78
C LEU A 178 -13.47 -2.62 -7.54
N MET A 179 -13.67 -2.89 -8.82
CA MET A 179 -14.77 -2.30 -9.60
C MET A 179 -16.11 -3.02 -9.41
N ASN A 180 -16.11 -4.22 -8.82
CA ASN A 180 -17.27 -5.11 -8.75
C ASN A 180 -17.96 -5.08 -7.37
#